data_AF-A0A9D8WAU3-F1
#
_entry.id   AF-A0A9D8WAU3-F1
#
_cell.length_a   1.000
_cell.length_b   1.000
_cell.length_c   1.000
_cell.angle_alpha   90.00
_cell.angle_beta   90.00
_cell.angle_gamma   90.00
#
_symmetry.space_group_name_H-M   'P 1'
#
loop_
_entity.id
_entity.type
_entity.pdbx_description
1 polymer ?
#
loop_
_entity_poly.entity_id
_entity_poly.type
_entity_poly.pdbx_seq_one_letter_code
_entity_poly.pdbx_strand_id
1 'polypeptide(L)' 'MDSRSWPPRGLRAPDAALYIGIGKSKFFELVDAGRLPKPVRIDGCVVWDRFALDAAFDALNDKSANVENPWDTICA' A
#
# COMPACT_ATOMS: atom_id res chain seq x y z
N MET A 1 -20.97 -1.82 13.31
CA MET A 1 -20.61 -1.15 12.05
C MET A 1 -19.90 0.13 12.43
N ASP A 2 -18.57 0.09 12.53
CA ASP A 2 -17.78 1.23 13.01
C ASP A 2 -17.87 2.39 12.02
N SER A 3 -18.68 3.39 12.37
CA SER A 3 -18.86 4.64 11.63
C SER A 3 -17.63 5.53 11.83
N ARG A 4 -16.50 5.18 11.21
CA ARG A 4 -15.40 6.12 10.99
C ARG A 4 -15.56 6.68 9.59
N SER A 5 -16.19 7.85 9.51
CA SER A 5 -16.41 8.63 8.28
C SER A 5 -15.09 8.95 7.53
N TRP A 6 -13.94 8.77 8.17
CA TRP A 6 -12.63 8.86 7.54
C TRP A 6 -11.66 7.83 8.14
N PRO A 7 -10.81 7.16 7.35
CA PRO A 7 -9.74 6.35 7.91
C PRO A 7 -8.86 7.22 8.82
N PRO A 8 -8.26 6.69 9.91
CA PRO A 8 -7.21 7.41 10.62
C PRO A 8 -6.00 7.60 9.70
N ARG A 9 -5.21 8.66 9.91
CA ARG A 9 -4.00 8.89 9.08
C ARG A 9 -2.94 7.80 9.31
N GLY A 10 -2.76 7.40 10.56
CA GLY A 10 -1.90 6.28 10.94
C GLY A 10 -2.68 4.95 10.94
N LEU A 11 -2.24 4.01 10.12
CA LEU A 11 -2.76 2.65 10.03
C LEU A 11 -1.83 1.67 10.74
N ARG A 12 -2.38 0.65 11.41
CA ARG A 12 -1.59 -0.49 11.90
C ARG A 12 -1.30 -1.43 10.73
N ALA A 13 -0.35 -2.35 10.89
CA ALA A 13 0.02 -3.32 9.85
C ALA A 13 -1.18 -4.06 9.20
N PRO A 14 -2.17 -4.61 9.95
CA PRO A 14 -3.32 -5.27 9.31
C PRO A 14 -4.20 -4.29 8.52
N ASP A 15 -4.44 -3.08 9.04
CA ASP A 15 -5.26 -2.07 8.36
C ASP A 15 -4.56 -1.52 7.12
N ALA A 16 -3.24 -1.33 7.18
CA ALA A 16 -2.43 -0.89 6.04
C ALA A 16 -2.42 -1.94 4.91
N ALA A 17 -2.33 -3.23 5.27
CA ALA A 17 -2.41 -4.32 4.31
C ALA A 17 -3.81 -4.41 3.66
N LEU A 18 -4.87 -4.28 4.47
CA LEU A 18 -6.25 -4.23 3.99
C LEU A 18 -6.51 -3.02 3.09
N TYR A 19 -5.94 -1.86 3.44
CA TYR A 19 -6.08 -0.62 2.66
C TYR A 19 -5.51 -0.77 1.24
N ILE A 20 -4.37 -1.45 1.09
CA ILE A 20 -3.79 -1.75 -0.23
C ILE A 20 -4.50 -2.94 -0.91
N GLY A 21 -5.17 -3.81 -0.14
CA GLY A 21 -5.83 -5.01 -0.66
C GLY A 21 -4.92 -6.24 -0.76
N ILE A 22 -3.87 -6.32 0.06
CA ILE A 22 -2.91 -7.44 0.08
C ILE A 22 -2.87 -8.14 1.45
N GLY A 23 -2.35 -9.37 1.46
CA GLY A 23 -2.11 -10.10 2.71
C GLY A 23 -1.03 -9.44 3.57
N LYS A 24 -1.15 -9.56 4.90
CA LYS A 24 -0.20 -8.98 5.88
C LYS A 24 1.25 -9.42 5.66
N SER A 25 1.48 -10.69 5.32
CA SER A 25 2.83 -11.20 5.03
C SER A 25 3.42 -10.52 3.80
N LYS A 26 2.62 -10.39 2.73
CA LYS A 26 3.05 -9.73 1.49
C LYS A 26 3.35 -8.25 1.71
N PHE A 27 2.55 -7.60 2.54
CA PHE A 27 2.80 -6.22 2.95
C PHE A 27 4.18 -6.06 3.60
N PHE A 28 4.56 -6.94 4.53
CA PHE A 28 5.90 -6.87 5.12
C PHE A 28 7.03 -7.17 4.13
N GLU A 29 6.85 -8.14 3.23
CA GLU A 29 7.82 -8.39 2.15
C GLU A 29 8.04 -7.14 1.29
N LEU A 30 6.97 -6.43 0.93
CA LEU A 30 7.06 -5.21 0.12
C LEU A 30 7.70 -4.04 0.89
N VAL A 31 7.46 -3.92 2.19
CA VAL A 31 8.12 -2.94 3.05
C VAL A 31 9.63 -3.25 3.17
N ASP A 32 9.99 -4.52 3.34
CA ASP A 32 11.39 -4.96 3.42
C ASP A 32 12.13 -4.78 2.08
N ALA A 33 11.45 -5.08 0.97
CA ALA A 33 11.93 -4.82 -0.39
C ALA A 33 12.01 -3.32 -0.75
N GLY A 34 11.61 -2.42 0.15
CA GLY A 34 11.64 -0.96 -0.06
C GLY A 34 10.65 -0.46 -1.12
N ARG A 35 9.62 -1.27 -1.43
CA ARG A 35 8.55 -0.93 -2.37
C ARG A 35 7.40 -0.18 -1.71
N LEU A 36 7.23 -0.38 -0.40
CA LEU A 36 6.26 0.33 0.44
C LEU A 36 6.98 1.17 1.50
N PRO A 37 6.31 2.19 2.07
CA PRO A 37 6.93 3.06 3.07
C PRO A 37 7.30 2.29 4.34
N LYS A 38 8.42 2.68 4.94
CA LYS A 38 8.85 2.15 6.24
C LYS A 38 7.87 2.58 7.34
N PRO A 39 7.67 1.74 8.37
CA PRO A 39 6.84 2.11 9.50
C PRO A 39 7.40 3.32 10.25
N VAL A 40 6.49 4.17 10.72
CA VAL A 40 6.78 5.21 11.72
C VAL A 40 6.58 4.61 13.10
N ARG A 41 7.61 4.73 13.95
CA ARG A 41 7.53 4.34 15.36
C ARG A 41 7.19 5.58 16.19
N ILE A 42 6.00 5.59 16.76
CA ILE A 42 5.56 6.59 17.73
C ILE A 42 5.54 5.90 19.08
N ASP A 43 6.56 6.15 19.89
CA ASP A 43 6.81 5.42 21.14
C ASP A 43 6.78 3.90 20.94
N GLY A 44 5.76 3.20 21.46
CA GLY A 44 5.53 1.77 21.30
C GLY A 44 4.61 1.37 20.13
N CYS A 45 4.12 2.34 19.37
CA CYS A 45 3.17 2.12 18.29
C CYS A 45 3.87 2.16 16.93
N VAL A 46 3.76 1.05 16.20
CA VAL A 46 4.18 0.96 14.80
C VAL A 46 2.98 1.31 13.92
N VAL A 47 3.08 2.42 13.21
CA VAL A 47 2.03 2.95 12.32
C VAL A 47 2.57 3.28 10.94
N TRP A 48 1.72 3.20 9.94
CA TRP A 48 2.00 3.62 8.57
C TRP A 48 1.10 4.81 8.21
N ASP A 49 1.68 5.83 7.60
CA ASP A 49 0.91 6.95 7.07
C ASP A 49 0.21 6.52 5.79
N ARG A 50 -1.11 6.69 5.74
CA ARG A 50 -1.92 6.46 4.54
C ARG A 50 -1.40 7.20 3.32
N PHE A 51 -1.05 8.48 3.43
CA PHE A 51 -0.61 9.24 2.25
C PHE A 51 0.72 8.73 1.70
N ALA A 52 1.57 8.19 2.59
CA ALA A 52 2.79 7.52 2.16
C ALA A 52 2.49 6.18 1.46
N LEU A 53 1.45 5.46 1.92
CA LEU A 53 0.99 4.25 1.24
C LEU A 53 0.41 4.56 -0.14
N ASP A 54 -0.41 5.61 -0.26
CA ASP A 54 -0.97 6.08 -1.53
C ASP A 54 0.15 6.46 -2.51
N ALA A 55 1.10 7.32 -2.08
CA ALA A 55 2.21 7.73 -2.92
C ALA A 55 3.11 6.55 -3.34
N ALA A 56 3.31 5.55 -2.47
CA ALA A 56 4.06 4.35 -2.82
C ALA A 56 3.29 3.43 -3.77
N PHE A 57 1.96 3.39 -3.66
CA PHE A 57 1.10 2.65 -4.57
C PHE A 57 1.09 3.28 -5.96
N ASP A 58 0.95 4.60 -6.05
CA ASP A 58 1.08 5.34 -7.31
C ASP A 58 2.45 5.09 -7.97
N ALA A 59 3.53 5.18 -7.19
CA ALA A 59 4.88 4.90 -7.68
C ALA A 59 5.10 3.43 -8.10
N LEU A 60 4.34 2.49 -7.54
CA LEU A 60 4.33 1.09 -8.00
C LEU A 60 3.60 0.96 -9.33
N ASN A 61 2.47 1.66 -9.48
CA ASN A 61 1.68 1.66 -10.71
C ASN A 61 2.45 2.25 -11.89
N ASP A 62 3.18 3.35 -11.68
CA ASP A 62 4.05 3.95 -12.71
C ASP A 62 5.17 3.00 -13.17
N LYS A 63 5.67 2.16 -12.25
CA LYS A 63 6.67 1.13 -12.61
C LYS A 63 6.05 -0.07 -13.34
N SER A 64 4.78 -0.39 -13.08
CA SER A 64 4.06 -1.43 -13.83
C SER A 64 3.51 -0.95 -15.17
N ALA A 65 3.28 0.35 -15.35
CA ALA A 65 2.85 0.94 -16.63
C ALA A 65 3.88 0.77 -17.76
N ASN A 66 5.12 0.39 -17.43
CA ASN A 66 6.14 0.03 -18.41
C ASN A 66 6.09 -1.45 -18.82
N VAL A 67 5.22 -2.26 -18.22
CA VAL A 67 4.96 -3.63 -18.65
C VAL A 67 3.73 -3.57 -19.55
N GLU A 68 3.95 -3.32 -20.84
CA GLU A 68 2.93 -3.55 -21.86
C GLU A 68 2.40 -4.97 -21.71
N ASN A 69 1.16 -5.12 -21.25
CA ASN A 69 0.53 -6.43 -21.16
C ASN A 69 0.26 -6.91 -22.59
N PRO A 70 0.80 -8.06 -23.04
CA PRO A 70 0.63 -8.54 -24.42
C PRO A 70 -0.81 -8.87 -24.83
N TRP A 71 -1.76 -8.75 -23.91
CA TRP A 71 -3.19 -9.03 -24.10
C TRP A 71 -4.03 -7.75 -24.26
N ASP A 72 -3.44 -6.56 -24.05
CA ASP A 72 -4.12 -5.27 -24.16
C ASP A 72 -4.28 -4.78 -25.62
N THR A 73 -3.75 -5.53 -26.60
CA THR A 73 -3.77 -5.16 -28.03
C THR A 73 -4.92 -5.80 -28.83
N ILE A 74 -5.86 -6.50 -28.19
CA ILE A 74 -6.98 -7.11 -28.92
C ILE A 74 -8.25 -6.29 -28.72
N CYS A 75 -8.43 -5.27 -29.57
CA CYS A 75 -9.73 -4.76 -30.02
C CYS A 75 -9.52 -3.64 -31.06
N ALA A 76 -9.43 -4.02 -32.34
CA ALA A 76 -9.65 -3.16 -33.49
C ALA A 76 -10.48 -3.92 -34.53
#